data_AF-A0A1G3ASF7-F1
#
_entry.id   AF-A0A1G3ASF7-F1
#
_cell.length_a   1.000
_cell.length_b   1.000
_cell.length_c   1.000
_cell.angle_alpha   90.00
_cell.angle_beta   90.00
_cell.angle_gamma   90.00
#
_symmetry.space_group_name_H-M   'P 1'
#
loop_
_entity.id
_entity.type
_entity.pdbx_description
1 polymer ?
#
loop_
_entity_poly.entity_id
_entity_poly.type
_entity_poly.pdbx_seq_one_letter_code
_entity_poly.pdbx_strand_id
1 'polypeptide(L)'
;MNSLDEKGRTHFGYNQGGQWVDDNLHTIIGTHAYLLYSGDLAFVRQYLPTMERMLGYFIQRRDKRGLFKLDDVGAHWYYDWVPTGGVNGYYNAFFYKAARDLAEMENAAGHVEKAVEYQALADSIKAAFNDVLWKEDAPGGPRYIDWIDANGREVCYFCDLCQWPPIAVGIASTEQAEKIVATADARIAQLEEEHGYRGYAGLSALWPVPEDINPPSQIFGIYMNGGSLLCQTYWEIVARARAGDAEGAARRLRLFAQRAAETSWAGDNSFDIKGELNPRHNSGEPYLADMVAAAAAVIHGVLGITPTRDRLEVTPHLPADWPRAEAEVLYKGRRHHVTIDGQKVQIEPLEQVLDLPLLWVMDWNLQIGPGGVATASNVDFGDGSSVSLTNREGTRAASGTYQSPPYDWAVPAKLIDLTVAAELNDGQVTATVETSADGFQTVRSQVEIPVRDGVNSYPLDALQGVSREVRVRFDLVRGNEADPSPVIDGFRITGEPVKQEPRE
;
A
#
# COMPACT_ATOMS: atom_id res chain seq x y z
N MET A 1 7.71 0.70 -9.87
CA MET A 1 7.40 -0.74 -9.69
C MET A 1 7.74 -1.55 -10.96
N ASN A 2 9.01 -1.58 -11.38
CA ASN A 2 9.46 -2.35 -12.56
C ASN A 2 10.06 -3.72 -12.20
N SER A 3 9.72 -4.26 -11.02
CA SER A 3 10.28 -5.52 -10.53
C SER A 3 9.26 -6.64 -10.42
N LEU A 4 8.26 -6.67 -11.30
CA LEU A 4 7.39 -7.84 -11.42
C LEU A 4 8.00 -8.88 -12.35
N ASP A 5 8.11 -10.13 -11.92
CA ASP A 5 8.41 -11.23 -12.84
C ASP A 5 7.22 -11.56 -13.75
N GLU A 6 7.40 -12.48 -14.69
CA GLU A 6 6.34 -12.93 -15.61
C GLU A 6 5.12 -13.48 -14.89
N LYS A 7 5.31 -14.08 -13.71
CA LYS A 7 4.24 -14.64 -12.88
C LYS A 7 3.46 -13.56 -12.14
N GLY A 8 3.94 -12.32 -12.11
CA GLY A 8 3.31 -11.19 -11.40
C GLY A 8 3.77 -11.06 -9.95
N ARG A 9 4.93 -11.61 -9.58
CA ARG A 9 5.51 -11.49 -8.23
C ARG A 9 6.45 -10.30 -8.14
N THR A 10 6.42 -9.57 -7.03
CA THR A 10 7.36 -8.49 -6.74
C THR A 10 8.76 -9.00 -6.47
N HIS A 11 9.75 -8.22 -6.91
CA HIS A 11 11.17 -8.40 -6.62
C HIS A 11 11.73 -7.07 -6.09
N PHE A 12 11.45 -6.75 -4.83
CA PHE A 12 11.83 -5.45 -4.26
C PHE A 12 12.40 -5.60 -2.84
N GLY A 13 13.37 -4.76 -2.50
CA GLY A 13 14.03 -4.78 -1.20
C GLY A 13 14.67 -6.14 -0.89
N TYR A 14 14.29 -6.74 0.24
CA TYR A 14 14.75 -8.06 0.67
C TYR A 14 14.12 -9.22 -0.12
N ASN A 15 13.08 -8.97 -0.90
CA ASN A 15 12.36 -10.00 -1.67
C ASN A 15 12.95 -10.22 -3.07
N GLN A 16 14.27 -10.30 -3.21
CA GLN A 16 14.90 -10.50 -4.53
C GLN A 16 14.52 -11.83 -5.20
N GLY A 17 14.12 -12.83 -4.42
CA GLY A 17 13.69 -14.14 -4.92
C GLY A 17 12.21 -14.24 -5.32
N GLY A 18 11.40 -13.21 -5.03
CA GLY A 18 9.94 -13.24 -5.23
C GLY A 18 9.26 -14.34 -4.39
N GLN A 19 9.77 -14.59 -3.18
CA GLN A 19 9.27 -15.62 -2.27
C GLN A 19 8.28 -15.04 -1.24
N TRP A 20 8.37 -13.75 -0.94
CA TRP A 20 7.45 -13.04 -0.03
C TRP A 20 6.30 -12.46 -0.84
N VAL A 21 5.35 -13.32 -1.20
CA VAL A 21 4.30 -12.95 -2.16
C VAL A 21 3.20 -12.08 -1.54
N ASP A 22 3.15 -11.98 -0.21
CA ASP A 22 2.29 -11.04 0.53
C ASP A 22 2.58 -9.59 0.17
N ASP A 23 3.81 -9.25 -0.22
CA ASP A 23 4.17 -7.91 -0.73
C ASP A 23 3.28 -7.46 -1.89
N ASN A 24 2.85 -8.39 -2.77
CA ASN A 24 1.90 -8.08 -3.85
C ASN A 24 0.58 -7.52 -3.30
N LEU A 25 0.01 -8.19 -2.28
CA LEU A 25 -1.25 -7.79 -1.66
C LEU A 25 -1.10 -6.46 -0.95
N HIS A 26 -0.02 -6.30 -0.17
CA HIS A 26 0.25 -5.07 0.58
C HIS A 26 0.55 -3.89 -0.34
N THR A 27 1.13 -4.12 -1.52
CA THR A 27 1.32 -3.07 -2.53
C THR A 27 -0.01 -2.54 -3.06
N ILE A 28 -0.98 -3.43 -3.32
CA ILE A 28 -2.33 -3.03 -3.76
C ILE A 28 -3.02 -2.23 -2.65
N ILE A 29 -3.00 -2.76 -1.42
CA ILE A 29 -3.63 -2.13 -0.25
C ILE A 29 -3.00 -0.76 0.04
N GLY A 30 -1.67 -0.66 -0.01
CA GLY A 30 -0.94 0.59 0.19
C GLY A 30 -1.21 1.61 -0.91
N THR A 31 -1.34 1.16 -2.17
CA THR A 31 -1.70 2.04 -3.30
C THR A 31 -3.12 2.58 -3.17
N HIS A 32 -4.06 1.74 -2.70
CA HIS A 32 -5.41 2.21 -2.42
C HIS A 32 -5.43 3.22 -1.26
N ALA A 33 -4.72 2.94 -0.16
CA ALA A 33 -4.58 3.90 0.93
C ALA A 33 -3.99 5.24 0.45
N TYR A 34 -2.96 5.18 -0.40
CA TYR A 34 -2.40 6.37 -1.04
C TYR A 34 -3.47 7.15 -1.82
N LEU A 35 -4.25 6.50 -2.69
CA LEU A 35 -5.34 7.14 -3.44
C LEU A 35 -6.35 7.82 -2.52
N LEU A 36 -6.73 7.17 -1.43
CA LEU A 36 -7.72 7.71 -0.49
C LEU A 36 -7.19 9.00 0.16
N TYR A 37 -5.94 9.03 0.59
CA TYR A 37 -5.35 10.19 1.25
C TYR A 37 -4.90 11.30 0.30
N SER A 38 -4.43 10.95 -0.90
CA SER A 38 -3.89 11.90 -1.87
C SER A 38 -4.91 12.39 -2.89
N GLY A 39 -5.84 11.52 -3.29
CA GLY A 39 -6.71 11.73 -4.45
C GLY A 39 -6.02 11.52 -5.80
N ASP A 40 -4.76 11.06 -5.83
CA ASP A 40 -3.96 10.90 -7.05
C ASP A 40 -4.39 9.68 -7.88
N LEU A 41 -5.46 9.87 -8.64
CA LEU A 41 -6.00 8.86 -9.55
C LEU A 41 -5.09 8.61 -10.76
N ALA A 42 -4.23 9.57 -11.12
CA ALA A 42 -3.33 9.43 -12.26
C ALA A 42 -2.26 8.37 -11.95
N PHE A 43 -1.61 8.48 -10.78
CA PHE A 43 -0.69 7.47 -10.27
C PHE A 43 -1.34 6.09 -10.26
N VAL A 44 -2.57 5.98 -9.74
CA VAL A 44 -3.29 4.71 -9.73
C VAL A 44 -3.52 4.17 -11.13
N ARG A 45 -4.01 4.98 -12.07
CA ARG A 45 -4.23 4.56 -13.48
C ARG A 45 -2.95 4.04 -14.13
N GLN A 46 -1.81 4.71 -13.86
CA GLN A 46 -0.51 4.30 -14.39
C GLN A 46 -0.11 2.89 -13.91
N TYR A 47 -0.41 2.54 -12.66
CA TYR A 47 0.02 1.27 -12.05
C TYR A 47 -1.08 0.21 -11.93
N LEU A 48 -2.32 0.49 -12.33
CA LEU A 48 -3.41 -0.49 -12.37
C LEU A 48 -3.02 -1.79 -13.07
N PRO A 49 -2.46 -1.80 -14.29
CA PRO A 49 -2.08 -3.04 -14.97
C PRO A 49 -1.07 -3.88 -14.16
N THR A 50 -0.19 -3.23 -13.40
CA THR A 50 0.77 -3.90 -12.51
C THR A 50 0.05 -4.56 -11.32
N MET A 51 -0.87 -3.83 -10.69
CA MET A 51 -1.67 -4.33 -9.55
C MET A 51 -2.62 -5.46 -9.96
N GLU A 52 -3.21 -5.39 -11.16
CA GLU A 52 -4.00 -6.48 -11.74
C GLU A 52 -3.17 -7.76 -11.89
N ARG A 53 -1.92 -7.65 -12.36
CA ARG A 53 -1.00 -8.80 -12.45
C ARG A 53 -0.63 -9.34 -11.09
N MET A 54 -0.38 -8.47 -10.11
CA MET A 54 -0.11 -8.84 -8.72
C MET A 54 -1.26 -9.65 -8.11
N LEU A 55 -2.51 -9.21 -8.31
CA LEU A 55 -3.69 -9.94 -7.83
C LEU A 55 -3.95 -11.22 -8.65
N GLY A 56 -3.70 -11.16 -9.96
CA GLY A 56 -3.78 -12.30 -10.88
C GLY A 56 -2.94 -13.50 -10.44
N TYR A 57 -1.79 -13.24 -9.82
CA TYR A 57 -0.96 -14.27 -9.20
C TYR A 57 -1.73 -15.14 -8.19
N PHE A 58 -2.51 -14.50 -7.31
CA PHE A 58 -3.33 -15.15 -6.27
C PHE A 58 -4.55 -15.83 -6.88
N ILE A 59 -5.23 -15.16 -7.82
CA ILE A 59 -6.42 -15.69 -8.49
C ILE A 59 -6.14 -17.05 -9.14
N GLN A 60 -4.99 -17.20 -9.80
CA GLN A 60 -4.57 -18.42 -10.48
C GLN A 60 -4.17 -19.55 -9.53
N ARG A 61 -3.94 -19.26 -8.25
CA ARG A 61 -3.44 -20.18 -7.22
C ARG A 61 -4.46 -20.46 -6.13
N ARG A 62 -5.73 -20.25 -6.46
CA ARG A 62 -6.84 -20.69 -5.62
C ARG A 62 -7.03 -22.19 -5.73
N ASP A 63 -7.40 -22.81 -4.63
CA ASP A 63 -7.84 -24.19 -4.63
C ASP A 63 -9.29 -24.32 -5.12
N LYS A 64 -9.83 -25.55 -5.10
CA LYS A 64 -11.21 -25.83 -5.52
C LYS A 64 -12.29 -25.15 -4.65
N ARG A 65 -11.93 -24.66 -3.47
CA ARG A 65 -12.83 -23.94 -2.55
C ARG A 65 -12.79 -22.43 -2.82
N GLY A 66 -11.89 -21.96 -3.69
CA GLY A 66 -11.78 -20.55 -4.06
C GLY A 66 -10.86 -19.75 -3.15
N LEU A 67 -10.04 -20.41 -2.32
CA LEU A 67 -9.07 -19.75 -1.45
C LEU A 67 -7.64 -19.95 -1.96
N PHE A 68 -6.79 -18.93 -1.81
CA PHE A 68 -5.37 -19.03 -2.13
C PHE A 68 -4.69 -20.11 -1.28
N LYS A 69 -3.87 -20.95 -1.94
CA LYS A 69 -3.09 -22.01 -1.31
C LYS A 69 -1.58 -21.82 -1.54
N LEU A 70 -0.79 -22.15 -0.53
CA LEU A 70 0.67 -21.96 -0.50
C LEU A 70 1.48 -23.08 -1.15
N ASP A 71 0.89 -24.27 -1.30
CA ASP A 71 1.61 -25.51 -1.59
C ASP A 71 2.40 -25.49 -2.91
N ASP A 72 1.98 -24.68 -3.88
CA ASP A 72 2.60 -24.59 -5.21
C ASP A 72 3.62 -23.44 -5.32
N VAL A 73 3.85 -22.70 -4.23
CA VAL A 73 4.52 -21.40 -4.25
C VAL A 73 5.89 -21.41 -3.56
N GLY A 74 6.04 -22.18 -2.48
CA GLY A 74 7.18 -22.02 -1.57
C GLY A 74 7.24 -20.60 -0.98
N ALA A 75 6.07 -19.96 -0.83
CA ALA A 75 5.98 -18.60 -0.35
C ALA A 75 6.18 -18.55 1.15
N HIS A 76 6.90 -17.53 1.58
CA HIS A 76 6.97 -17.15 2.97
C HIS A 76 5.96 -16.04 3.26
N TRP A 77 5.38 -16.08 4.45
CA TRP A 77 4.48 -15.08 5.03
C TRP A 77 5.21 -14.24 6.07
N TYR A 78 4.59 -13.14 6.50
CA TYR A 78 5.13 -12.22 7.50
C TYR A 78 5.77 -12.90 8.73
N TYR A 79 5.22 -14.02 9.22
CA TYR A 79 5.86 -14.83 10.28
C TYR A 79 6.93 -15.76 9.71
N ASP A 80 8.11 -15.22 9.47
CA ASP A 80 9.24 -15.94 8.88
C ASP A 80 9.74 -17.15 9.70
N TRP A 81 9.51 -17.15 11.03
CA TRP A 81 10.00 -18.20 11.92
C TRP A 81 9.03 -19.37 12.11
N VAL A 82 7.73 -19.14 12.14
CA VAL A 82 6.73 -20.23 12.23
C VAL A 82 6.23 -20.54 10.82
N PRO A 83 6.47 -21.74 10.26
CA PRO A 83 5.99 -22.07 8.93
C PRO A 83 4.46 -22.20 8.90
N THR A 84 3.88 -21.83 7.76
CA THR A 84 2.47 -22.05 7.43
C THR A 84 2.40 -22.87 6.14
N GLY A 85 1.26 -23.49 5.86
CA GLY A 85 1.04 -24.24 4.61
C GLY A 85 -0.42 -24.26 4.18
N GLY A 86 -0.69 -24.84 3.01
CA GLY A 86 -2.02 -24.97 2.44
C GLY A 86 -2.79 -23.64 2.38
N VAL A 87 -4.01 -23.62 2.92
CA VAL A 87 -4.88 -22.45 2.95
C VAL A 87 -4.83 -21.83 4.33
N ASN A 88 -4.29 -20.61 4.44
CA ASN A 88 -4.22 -19.87 5.71
C ASN A 88 -5.12 -18.64 5.75
N GLY A 89 -5.46 -18.22 6.98
CA GLY A 89 -6.28 -17.04 7.24
C GLY A 89 -5.60 -15.74 6.83
N TYR A 90 -4.29 -15.60 7.08
CA TYR A 90 -3.53 -14.39 6.76
C TYR A 90 -3.61 -13.99 5.28
N TYR A 91 -3.17 -14.85 4.35
CA TYR A 91 -3.16 -14.51 2.93
C TYR A 91 -4.57 -14.28 2.39
N ASN A 92 -5.54 -15.08 2.83
CA ASN A 92 -6.89 -14.96 2.30
C ASN A 92 -7.63 -13.74 2.84
N ALA A 93 -7.32 -13.28 4.07
CA ALA A 93 -7.83 -12.02 4.60
C ALA A 93 -7.31 -10.83 3.79
N PHE A 94 -6.01 -10.78 3.51
CA PHE A 94 -5.41 -9.71 2.71
C PHE A 94 -5.71 -9.85 1.21
N PHE A 95 -5.96 -11.05 0.71
CA PHE A 95 -6.39 -11.27 -0.67
C PHE A 95 -7.80 -10.71 -0.89
N TYR A 96 -8.72 -10.96 0.04
CA TYR A 96 -10.03 -10.31 0.07
C TYR A 96 -9.89 -8.78 0.09
N LYS A 97 -9.05 -8.24 0.99
CA LYS A 97 -8.85 -6.79 1.11
C LYS A 97 -8.27 -6.17 -0.16
N ALA A 98 -7.25 -6.81 -0.75
CA ALA A 98 -6.64 -6.37 -2.00
C ALA A 98 -7.62 -6.44 -3.18
N ALA A 99 -8.47 -7.46 -3.27
CA ALA A 99 -9.50 -7.54 -4.30
C ALA A 99 -10.54 -6.42 -4.16
N ARG A 100 -11.00 -6.13 -2.93
CA ARG A 100 -11.88 -4.97 -2.63
C ARG A 100 -11.24 -3.65 -3.03
N ASP A 101 -9.98 -3.44 -2.63
CA ASP A 101 -9.24 -2.23 -2.91
C ASP A 101 -9.00 -2.02 -4.40
N LEU A 102 -8.65 -3.09 -5.11
CA LEU A 102 -8.47 -3.03 -6.56
C LEU A 102 -9.80 -2.74 -7.27
N ALA A 103 -10.92 -3.32 -6.81
CA ALA A 103 -12.24 -2.99 -7.35
C ALA A 103 -12.55 -1.48 -7.20
N GLU A 104 -12.25 -0.89 -6.05
CA GLU A 104 -12.47 0.54 -5.80
C GLU A 104 -11.56 1.42 -6.66
N MET A 105 -10.29 1.03 -6.85
CA MET A 105 -9.34 1.72 -7.73
C MET A 105 -9.75 1.63 -9.22
N GLU A 106 -10.18 0.47 -9.69
CA GLU A 106 -10.70 0.27 -11.06
C GLU A 106 -11.95 1.10 -11.31
N ASN A 107 -12.88 1.12 -10.34
CA ASN A 107 -14.07 1.97 -10.42
C ASN A 107 -13.70 3.45 -10.44
N ALA A 108 -12.72 3.87 -9.62
CA ALA A 108 -12.20 5.23 -9.62
C ALA A 108 -11.59 5.60 -10.98
N ALA A 109 -10.89 4.66 -11.61
CA ALA A 109 -10.29 4.84 -12.93
C ALA A 109 -11.32 4.89 -14.07
N GLY A 110 -12.54 4.39 -13.85
CA GLY A 110 -13.61 4.30 -14.85
C GLY A 110 -13.74 2.92 -15.50
N HIS A 111 -13.00 1.91 -15.00
CA HIS A 111 -13.05 0.53 -15.48
C HIS A 111 -14.14 -0.27 -14.75
N VAL A 112 -15.40 0.11 -14.98
CA VAL A 112 -16.57 -0.40 -14.23
C VAL A 112 -16.71 -1.92 -14.31
N GLU A 113 -16.45 -2.54 -15.47
CA GLU A 113 -16.57 -3.99 -15.64
C GLU A 113 -15.55 -4.74 -14.76
N LYS A 114 -14.27 -4.33 -14.77
CA LYS A 114 -13.24 -4.90 -13.90
C LYS A 114 -13.54 -4.67 -12.42
N ALA A 115 -14.07 -3.50 -12.07
CA ALA A 115 -14.49 -3.23 -10.70
C ALA A 115 -15.56 -4.22 -10.23
N VAL A 116 -16.55 -4.53 -11.07
CA VAL A 116 -17.57 -5.55 -10.77
C VAL A 116 -16.95 -6.94 -10.64
N GLU A 117 -16.01 -7.31 -11.51
CA GLU A 117 -15.30 -8.60 -11.44
C GLU A 117 -14.51 -8.76 -10.14
N TYR A 118 -13.72 -7.76 -9.75
CA TYR A 118 -12.94 -7.81 -8.52
C TYR A 118 -13.81 -7.72 -7.26
N GLN A 119 -14.96 -7.02 -7.35
CA GLN A 119 -15.95 -7.03 -6.29
C GLN A 119 -16.54 -8.42 -6.09
N ALA A 120 -16.95 -9.10 -7.17
CA ALA A 120 -17.45 -10.47 -7.12
C ALA A 120 -16.38 -11.45 -6.63
N LEU A 121 -15.12 -11.25 -7.01
CA LEU A 121 -13.99 -12.02 -6.48
C LEU A 121 -13.88 -11.85 -4.96
N ALA A 122 -13.86 -10.62 -4.46
CA ALA A 122 -13.81 -10.36 -3.02
C ALA A 122 -14.97 -11.04 -2.28
N ASP A 123 -16.19 -10.90 -2.78
CA ASP A 123 -17.37 -11.54 -2.17
C ASP A 123 -17.24 -13.06 -2.15
N SER A 124 -16.69 -13.66 -3.21
CA SER A 124 -16.42 -15.11 -3.27
C SER A 124 -15.35 -15.55 -2.26
N ILE A 125 -14.29 -14.75 -2.05
CA ILE A 125 -13.25 -15.04 -1.07
C ILE A 125 -13.83 -14.97 0.34
N LYS A 126 -14.61 -13.92 0.66
CA LYS A 126 -15.26 -13.76 1.97
C LYS A 126 -16.20 -14.92 2.29
N ALA A 127 -16.99 -15.36 1.31
CA ALA A 127 -17.89 -16.50 1.47
C ALA A 127 -17.09 -17.79 1.72
N ALA A 128 -16.10 -18.09 0.88
CA ALA A 128 -15.25 -19.28 1.04
C ALA A 128 -14.43 -19.25 2.34
N PHE A 129 -13.94 -18.09 2.77
CA PHE A 129 -13.19 -17.93 4.02
C PHE A 129 -14.04 -18.35 5.21
N ASN A 130 -15.27 -17.82 5.27
CA ASN A 130 -16.19 -18.15 6.36
C ASN A 130 -16.69 -19.61 6.28
N ASP A 131 -16.92 -20.16 5.09
CA ASP A 131 -17.32 -21.56 4.94
C ASP A 131 -16.22 -22.55 5.36
N VAL A 132 -14.96 -22.24 5.01
CA VAL A 132 -13.85 -23.18 5.17
C VAL A 132 -13.11 -23.04 6.49
N LEU A 133 -12.94 -21.80 6.98
CA LEU A 133 -12.07 -21.53 8.14
C LEU A 133 -12.86 -21.26 9.42
N TRP A 134 -14.13 -20.84 9.37
CA TRP A 134 -14.90 -20.64 10.60
C TRP A 134 -15.17 -21.97 11.28
N LYS A 135 -14.91 -22.05 12.58
CA LYS A 135 -15.20 -23.25 13.35
C LYS A 135 -15.81 -22.92 14.70
N GLU A 136 -17.11 -23.20 14.80
CA GLU A 136 -17.92 -22.97 16.00
C GLU A 136 -17.41 -23.79 17.19
N ASP A 137 -16.90 -24.99 16.93
CA ASP A 137 -16.43 -25.95 17.94
C ASP A 137 -14.89 -26.05 18.00
N ALA A 138 -14.17 -25.00 17.60
CA ALA A 138 -12.72 -24.99 17.66
C ALA A 138 -12.21 -25.21 19.10
N PRO A 139 -11.09 -25.93 19.32
CA PRO A 139 -10.60 -26.25 20.65
C PRO A 139 -10.37 -25.00 21.52
N GLY A 140 -11.11 -24.81 22.61
CA GLY A 140 -10.99 -23.62 23.47
C GLY A 140 -11.96 -22.47 23.15
N GLY A 141 -12.77 -22.57 22.09
CA GLY A 141 -13.85 -21.62 21.80
C GLY A 141 -14.00 -21.28 20.30
N PRO A 142 -15.17 -20.78 19.88
CA PRO A 142 -15.48 -20.45 18.48
C PRO A 142 -14.52 -19.41 17.91
N ARG A 143 -13.90 -19.73 16.77
CA ARG A 143 -12.95 -18.86 16.05
C ARG A 143 -12.65 -19.38 14.65
N TYR A 144 -11.75 -18.70 13.93
CA TYR A 144 -11.21 -19.24 12.70
C TYR A 144 -10.13 -20.30 12.97
N ILE A 145 -10.06 -21.32 12.12
CA ILE A 145 -8.87 -22.16 11.93
C ILE A 145 -7.76 -21.25 11.40
N ASP A 146 -6.54 -21.37 11.93
CA ASP A 146 -5.43 -20.52 11.48
C ASP A 146 -5.02 -20.89 10.05
N TRP A 147 -4.87 -22.19 9.79
CA TRP A 147 -4.73 -22.73 8.44
C TRP A 147 -5.09 -24.22 8.33
N ILE A 148 -5.33 -24.65 7.10
CA ILE A 148 -5.47 -26.05 6.72
C ILE A 148 -4.27 -26.40 5.85
N ASP A 149 -3.39 -27.28 6.33
CA ASP A 149 -2.17 -27.64 5.60
C ASP A 149 -2.44 -28.50 4.34
N ALA A 150 -1.38 -28.78 3.57
CA ALA A 150 -1.47 -29.54 2.31
C ALA A 150 -2.08 -30.95 2.47
N ASN A 151 -2.01 -31.54 3.68
CA ASN A 151 -2.58 -32.85 4.00
C ASN A 151 -4.01 -32.76 4.53
N GLY A 152 -4.57 -31.54 4.61
CA GLY A 152 -5.91 -31.30 5.13
C GLY A 152 -5.98 -31.22 6.65
N ARG A 153 -4.85 -31.14 7.36
CA ARG A 153 -4.86 -30.97 8.81
C ARG A 153 -5.14 -29.51 9.16
N GLU A 154 -6.11 -29.33 10.04
CA GLU A 154 -6.43 -28.03 10.65
C GLU A 154 -5.40 -27.69 11.73
N VAL A 155 -4.86 -26.48 11.68
CA VAL A 155 -3.97 -25.91 12.71
C VAL A 155 -4.70 -24.77 13.41
N CYS A 156 -4.76 -24.84 14.74
CA CYS A 156 -5.60 -23.97 15.56
C CYS A 156 -4.93 -23.64 16.91
N TYR A 157 -4.08 -22.62 16.95
CA TYR A 157 -3.46 -22.09 18.17
C TYR A 157 -3.77 -20.61 18.40
N PHE A 158 -4.68 -20.02 17.61
CA PHE A 158 -5.02 -18.60 17.62
C PHE A 158 -3.80 -17.78 17.21
N CYS A 159 -3.39 -17.92 15.95
CA CYS A 159 -2.42 -17.04 15.34
C CYS A 159 -3.07 -15.69 15.12
N ASP A 160 -2.58 -14.64 15.77
CA ASP A 160 -3.15 -13.30 15.73
C ASP A 160 -3.43 -12.78 14.31
N LEU A 161 -2.51 -13.01 13.36
CA LEU A 161 -2.62 -12.68 11.94
C LEU A 161 -3.74 -13.42 11.19
N CYS A 162 -4.23 -14.54 11.74
CA CYS A 162 -5.33 -15.30 11.18
C CYS A 162 -6.67 -15.00 11.87
N GLN A 163 -6.65 -14.31 13.02
CA GLN A 163 -7.86 -14.03 13.82
C GLN A 163 -8.29 -12.56 13.76
N TRP A 164 -7.38 -11.63 14.02
CA TRP A 164 -7.71 -10.20 14.09
C TRP A 164 -7.92 -9.56 12.72
N PRO A 165 -7.07 -9.82 11.69
CA PRO A 165 -7.24 -9.21 10.38
C PRO A 165 -8.59 -9.51 9.72
N PRO A 166 -9.19 -10.71 9.79
CA PRO A 166 -10.55 -10.95 9.29
C PRO A 166 -11.67 -10.10 9.94
N ILE A 167 -11.49 -9.63 11.18
CA ILE A 167 -12.45 -8.74 11.89
C ILE A 167 -12.21 -7.26 11.55
N ALA A 168 -10.94 -6.83 11.55
CA ALA A 168 -10.52 -5.72 10.69
C ALA A 168 -10.85 -6.09 9.23
N VAL A 169 -10.62 -5.34 8.17
CA VAL A 169 -11.04 -5.72 6.78
C VAL A 169 -12.53 -6.08 6.48
N GLY A 170 -13.34 -6.67 7.38
CA GLY A 170 -14.77 -6.93 7.24
C GLY A 170 -15.17 -8.34 6.76
N ILE A 171 -14.36 -9.37 7.00
CA ILE A 171 -14.72 -10.76 6.66
C ILE A 171 -15.65 -11.38 7.70
N ALA A 172 -15.33 -11.22 8.97
CA ALA A 172 -16.14 -11.72 10.07
C ALA A 172 -17.47 -10.98 10.13
N SER A 173 -18.56 -11.73 10.35
CA SER A 173 -19.82 -11.13 10.82
C SER A 173 -19.66 -10.57 12.24
N THR A 174 -20.55 -9.68 12.66
CA THR A 174 -20.57 -9.15 14.02
C THR A 174 -20.59 -10.26 15.07
N GLU A 175 -21.43 -11.28 14.88
CA GLU A 175 -21.51 -12.43 15.80
C GLU A 175 -20.19 -13.22 15.87
N GLN A 176 -19.56 -13.47 14.72
CA GLN A 176 -18.25 -14.15 14.70
C GLN A 176 -17.17 -13.30 15.39
N ALA A 177 -17.16 -11.99 15.15
CA ALA A 177 -16.20 -11.08 15.77
C ALA A 177 -16.34 -11.06 17.30
N GLU A 178 -17.57 -10.95 17.81
CA GLU A 178 -17.86 -11.04 19.25
C GLU A 178 -17.39 -12.38 19.84
N LYS A 179 -17.66 -13.49 19.15
CA LYS A 179 -17.24 -14.85 19.56
C LYS A 179 -15.72 -15.02 19.58
N ILE A 180 -15.01 -14.47 18.59
CA ILE A 180 -13.53 -14.50 18.56
C ILE A 180 -12.95 -13.69 19.71
N VAL A 181 -13.47 -12.47 19.95
CA VAL A 181 -13.03 -11.62 21.06
C VAL A 181 -13.29 -12.31 22.40
N ALA A 182 -14.48 -12.90 22.59
CA ALA A 182 -14.80 -13.65 23.82
C ALA A 182 -13.89 -14.87 24.02
N THR A 183 -13.59 -15.61 22.96
CA THR A 183 -12.61 -16.73 23.00
C THR A 183 -11.22 -16.23 23.39
N ALA A 184 -10.78 -15.10 22.82
CA ALA A 184 -9.50 -14.49 23.14
C ALA A 184 -9.44 -14.05 24.61
N ASP A 185 -10.46 -13.36 25.10
CA ASP A 185 -10.53 -12.85 26.47
C ASP A 185 -10.54 -13.98 27.51
N ALA A 186 -11.28 -15.05 27.24
CA ALA A 186 -11.29 -16.23 28.10
C ALA A 186 -9.90 -16.87 28.20
N ARG A 187 -9.14 -16.94 27.10
CA ARG A 187 -7.77 -17.47 27.13
C ARG A 187 -6.78 -16.48 27.73
N ILE A 188 -6.92 -15.18 27.45
CA ILE A 188 -6.09 -14.12 28.04
C ILE A 188 -6.17 -14.17 29.57
N ALA A 189 -7.36 -14.28 30.15
CA ALA A 189 -7.53 -14.40 31.60
C ALA A 189 -6.74 -15.58 32.20
N GLN A 190 -6.69 -16.72 31.50
CA GLN A 190 -5.87 -17.87 31.91
C GLN A 190 -4.37 -17.56 31.80
N LEU A 191 -3.94 -16.90 30.72
CA LEU A 191 -2.54 -16.52 30.50
C LEU A 191 -2.04 -15.48 31.52
N GLU A 192 -2.91 -14.61 32.02
CA GLU A 192 -2.60 -13.69 33.11
C GLU A 192 -2.21 -14.46 34.39
N GLU A 193 -2.92 -15.54 34.71
CA GLU A 193 -2.64 -16.40 35.86
C GLU A 193 -1.44 -17.34 35.63
N GLU A 194 -1.41 -18.03 34.48
CA GLU A 194 -0.43 -19.08 34.15
C GLU A 194 0.96 -18.50 33.85
N HIS A 195 1.01 -17.36 33.13
CA HIS A 195 2.24 -16.83 32.55
C HIS A 195 2.55 -15.39 32.98
N GLY A 196 1.66 -14.76 33.76
CA GLY A 196 1.84 -13.39 34.18
C GLY A 196 1.69 -12.37 33.05
N TYR A 197 0.91 -12.70 32.02
CA TYR A 197 0.55 -11.76 30.97
C TYR A 197 -0.12 -10.51 31.55
N ARG A 198 0.20 -9.34 31.00
CA ARG A 198 -0.27 -8.04 31.51
C ARG A 198 -1.06 -7.22 30.50
N GLY A 199 -1.27 -7.73 29.29
CA GLY A 199 -2.02 -7.01 28.25
C GLY A 199 -1.28 -5.83 27.62
N TYR A 200 0.05 -5.71 27.79
CA TYR A 200 0.82 -4.61 27.21
C TYR A 200 0.85 -4.62 25.68
N ALA A 201 0.80 -5.78 25.04
CA ALA A 201 0.77 -5.92 23.58
C ALA A 201 0.02 -7.19 23.18
N GLY A 202 -0.46 -7.22 21.93
CA GLY A 202 -1.10 -8.39 21.31
C GLY A 202 -0.17 -9.58 21.27
N LEU A 203 -0.62 -10.75 21.73
CA LEU A 203 0.16 -11.97 21.64
C LEU A 203 0.02 -12.56 20.23
N SER A 204 1.16 -12.98 19.66
CA SER A 204 1.23 -13.64 18.34
C SER A 204 0.50 -14.99 18.30
N ALA A 205 0.37 -15.64 19.47
CA ALA A 205 -0.33 -16.90 19.67
C ALA A 205 -0.97 -16.96 21.09
N LEU A 206 -2.22 -17.40 21.22
CA LEU A 206 -2.85 -17.58 22.55
C LEU A 206 -2.69 -19.01 23.12
N TRP A 207 -2.41 -19.98 22.27
CA TRP A 207 -2.01 -21.33 22.64
C TRP A 207 -0.61 -21.64 22.10
N PRO A 208 0.12 -22.60 22.70
CA PRO A 208 1.39 -23.04 22.16
C PRO A 208 1.29 -23.48 20.71
N VAL A 209 2.20 -22.98 19.87
CA VAL A 209 2.36 -23.44 18.49
C VAL A 209 2.65 -24.96 18.53
N PRO A 210 1.95 -25.79 17.73
CA PRO A 210 2.15 -27.23 17.72
C PRO A 210 3.60 -27.65 17.48
N GLU A 211 4.09 -28.63 18.24
CA GLU A 211 5.52 -29.02 18.28
C GLU A 211 6.11 -29.37 16.90
N ASP A 212 5.31 -29.91 15.99
CA ASP A 212 5.78 -30.38 14.69
C ASP A 212 6.00 -29.24 13.68
N ILE A 213 5.43 -28.06 13.93
CA ILE A 213 5.68 -26.83 13.16
C ILE A 213 6.43 -25.76 13.96
N ASN A 214 6.46 -25.88 15.28
CA ASN A 214 7.18 -24.94 16.14
C ASN A 214 8.70 -25.17 16.03
N PRO A 215 9.48 -24.14 15.65
CA PRO A 215 10.94 -24.26 15.66
C PRO A 215 11.47 -24.65 17.04
N PRO A 216 12.48 -25.54 17.14
CA PRO A 216 13.00 -26.02 18.43
C PRO A 216 13.47 -24.93 19.40
N SER A 217 13.76 -23.72 18.90
CA SER A 217 14.24 -22.58 19.67
C SER A 217 13.14 -21.73 20.33
N GLN A 218 11.86 -21.96 19.99
CA GLN A 218 10.71 -21.11 20.36
C GLN A 218 9.89 -21.73 21.51
N ILE A 219 10.19 -21.30 22.74
CA ILE A 219 9.42 -21.68 23.94
C ILE A 219 8.15 -20.83 23.98
N PHE A 220 7.03 -21.41 24.44
CA PHE A 220 5.79 -20.66 24.60
C PHE A 220 5.99 -19.44 25.51
N GLY A 221 5.48 -18.30 25.07
CA GLY A 221 5.64 -17.00 25.69
C GLY A 221 6.74 -16.13 25.07
N ILE A 222 7.35 -16.54 23.96
CA ILE A 222 8.43 -15.79 23.30
C ILE A 222 8.11 -15.63 21.81
N TYR A 223 8.37 -14.43 21.28
CA TYR A 223 8.29 -14.11 19.85
C TYR A 223 6.96 -14.57 19.20
N MET A 224 7.00 -15.32 18.10
CA MET A 224 5.81 -15.82 17.39
C MET A 224 5.08 -16.95 18.14
N ASN A 225 5.70 -17.59 19.13
CA ASN A 225 5.08 -18.62 19.95
C ASN A 225 4.62 -18.04 21.29
N GLY A 226 3.63 -17.15 21.27
CA GLY A 226 3.01 -16.58 22.47
C GLY A 226 3.74 -15.40 23.11
N GLY A 227 4.80 -14.88 22.48
CA GLY A 227 5.25 -13.51 22.72
C GLY A 227 4.40 -12.52 21.93
N SER A 228 4.81 -11.25 21.91
CA SER A 228 4.14 -10.19 21.16
C SER A 228 5.05 -9.65 20.07
N LEU A 229 4.60 -9.66 18.82
CA LEU A 229 5.15 -8.78 17.77
C LEU A 229 4.37 -7.47 17.80
N LEU A 230 5.04 -6.38 18.14
CA LEU A 230 4.38 -5.19 18.66
C LEU A 230 3.48 -4.51 17.63
N CYS A 231 3.89 -4.49 16.37
CA CYS A 231 3.11 -3.96 15.25
C CYS A 231 1.73 -4.63 15.11
N GLN A 232 1.60 -5.91 15.44
CA GLN A 232 0.35 -6.66 15.31
C GLN A 232 -0.71 -6.28 16.36
N THR A 233 -0.29 -5.58 17.42
CA THR A 233 -1.22 -4.97 18.39
C THR A 233 -2.21 -4.01 17.71
N TYR A 234 -1.83 -3.41 16.57
CA TYR A 234 -2.73 -2.64 15.71
C TYR A 234 -4.00 -3.44 15.36
N TRP A 235 -3.85 -4.68 14.90
CA TRP A 235 -4.98 -5.49 14.44
C TRP A 235 -5.91 -5.87 15.58
N GLU A 236 -5.39 -6.22 16.75
CA GLU A 236 -6.23 -6.52 17.92
C GLU A 236 -7.08 -5.31 18.31
N ILE A 237 -6.49 -4.12 18.42
CA ILE A 237 -7.23 -2.91 18.80
C ILE A 237 -8.32 -2.59 17.78
N VAL A 238 -8.01 -2.63 16.48
CA VAL A 238 -8.98 -2.37 15.42
C VAL A 238 -10.09 -3.44 15.40
N ALA A 239 -9.73 -4.71 15.59
CA ALA A 239 -10.68 -5.81 15.61
C ALA A 239 -11.64 -5.71 16.80
N ARG A 240 -11.12 -5.47 18.02
CA ARG A 240 -11.95 -5.26 19.22
C ARG A 240 -12.93 -4.11 19.03
N ALA A 241 -12.44 -2.97 18.53
CA ALA A 241 -13.29 -1.81 18.27
C ALA A 241 -14.45 -2.17 17.31
N ARG A 242 -14.15 -2.85 16.19
CA ARG A 242 -15.15 -3.28 15.19
C ARG A 242 -16.07 -4.40 15.67
N ALA A 243 -15.64 -5.18 16.67
CA ALA A 243 -16.46 -6.17 17.35
C ALA A 243 -17.38 -5.56 18.42
N GLY A 244 -17.33 -4.24 18.64
CA GLY A 244 -18.11 -3.55 19.67
C GLY A 244 -17.45 -3.56 21.06
N ASP A 245 -16.23 -4.10 21.20
CA ASP A 245 -15.44 -4.10 22.43
C ASP A 245 -14.59 -2.81 22.53
N ALA A 246 -15.26 -1.67 22.65
CA ALA A 246 -14.62 -0.36 22.80
C ALA A 246 -13.71 -0.29 24.04
N GLU A 247 -14.14 -0.91 25.16
CA GLU A 247 -13.39 -0.95 26.41
C GLU A 247 -12.11 -1.77 26.29
N GLY A 248 -12.15 -2.97 25.70
CA GLY A 248 -10.97 -3.79 25.47
C GLY A 248 -10.01 -3.16 24.47
N ALA A 249 -10.51 -2.54 23.39
CA ALA A 249 -9.70 -1.79 22.45
C ALA A 249 -8.94 -0.64 23.13
N ALA A 250 -9.64 0.18 23.92
CA ALA A 250 -9.05 1.29 24.65
C ALA A 250 -8.07 0.83 25.75
N ARG A 251 -8.42 -0.23 26.49
CA ARG A 251 -7.55 -0.83 27.50
C ARG A 251 -6.23 -1.29 26.89
N ARG A 252 -6.28 -2.01 25.76
CA ARG A 252 -5.10 -2.48 25.06
C ARG A 252 -4.22 -1.33 24.59
N LEU A 253 -4.82 -0.32 23.97
CA LEU A 253 -4.12 0.89 23.54
C LEU A 253 -3.41 1.60 24.70
N ARG A 254 -4.07 1.78 25.84
CA ARG A 254 -3.52 2.45 27.03
C ARG A 254 -2.32 1.67 27.60
N LEU A 255 -2.46 0.36 27.75
CA LEU A 255 -1.39 -0.49 28.27
C LEU A 255 -0.19 -0.53 27.32
N PHE A 256 -0.44 -0.60 26.01
CA PHE A 256 0.63 -0.51 25.00
C PHE A 256 1.37 0.83 25.08
N ALA A 257 0.65 1.94 25.11
CA ALA A 257 1.25 3.28 25.22
C ALA A 257 2.03 3.47 26.52
N GLN A 258 1.50 2.96 27.64
CA GLN A 258 2.21 2.96 28.92
C GLN A 258 3.53 2.19 28.81
N ARG A 259 3.49 0.95 28.28
CA ARG A 259 4.69 0.11 28.20
C ARG A 259 5.72 0.70 27.24
N ALA A 260 5.29 1.19 26.09
CA ALA A 260 6.17 1.84 25.12
C ALA A 260 6.85 3.11 25.68
N ALA A 261 6.19 3.84 26.60
CA ALA A 261 6.80 4.96 27.31
C ALA A 261 7.87 4.52 28.32
N GLU A 262 7.74 3.33 28.91
CA GLU A 262 8.70 2.74 29.84
C GLU A 262 9.92 2.13 29.13
N THR A 263 9.71 1.49 27.97
CA THR A 263 10.73 0.71 27.28
C THR A 263 11.41 1.43 26.11
N SER A 264 10.95 2.64 25.74
CA SER A 264 11.24 3.33 24.47
C SER A 264 10.53 2.72 23.26
N TRP A 265 10.23 3.58 22.28
CA TRP A 265 9.70 3.21 20.96
C TRP A 265 10.80 2.78 19.98
N ALA A 266 12.05 3.03 20.33
CA ALA A 266 13.19 2.74 19.46
C ALA A 266 14.04 1.66 20.11
N GLY A 267 14.22 0.54 19.41
CA GLY A 267 15.16 -0.50 19.82
C GLY A 267 14.66 -1.92 19.64
N ASP A 268 13.36 -2.19 19.77
CA ASP A 268 12.85 -3.55 19.83
C ASP A 268 11.42 -3.66 19.31
N ASN A 269 11.14 -4.68 18.50
CA ASN A 269 9.83 -4.93 17.90
C ASN A 269 9.07 -6.11 18.53
N SER A 270 9.57 -6.65 19.65
CA SER A 270 8.89 -7.76 20.33
C SER A 270 8.99 -7.70 21.85
N PHE A 271 7.93 -8.19 22.50
CA PHE A 271 7.93 -8.53 23.92
C PHE A 271 7.81 -10.04 24.11
N ASP A 272 8.35 -10.53 25.22
CA ASP A 272 7.90 -11.81 25.77
C ASP A 272 6.47 -11.68 26.33
N ILE A 273 5.88 -12.79 26.77
CA ILE A 273 4.52 -12.82 27.32
C ILE A 273 4.36 -11.99 28.59
N LYS A 274 5.43 -11.61 29.29
CA LYS A 274 5.35 -10.73 30.47
C LYS A 274 5.42 -9.25 30.09
N GLY A 275 5.67 -8.96 28.81
CA GLY A 275 5.88 -7.60 28.31
C GLY A 275 7.32 -7.14 28.46
N GLU A 276 8.27 -8.03 28.72
CA GLU A 276 9.68 -7.70 28.77
C GLU A 276 10.30 -7.75 27.38
N LEU A 277 11.25 -6.85 27.13
CA LEU A 277 12.03 -6.86 25.89
C LEU A 277 12.71 -8.22 25.74
N ASN A 278 12.64 -8.79 24.54
CA ASN A 278 13.14 -10.14 24.30
C ASN A 278 14.65 -10.24 24.59
N PRO A 279 15.08 -10.96 25.64
CA PRO A 279 16.48 -10.99 26.06
C PRO A 279 17.41 -11.70 25.06
N ARG A 280 16.86 -12.42 24.06
CA ARG A 280 17.65 -13.00 22.96
C ARG A 280 18.00 -11.98 21.87
N HIS A 281 17.28 -10.86 21.80
CA HIS A 281 17.56 -9.75 20.88
C HIS A 281 18.31 -8.64 21.61
N ASN A 282 19.36 -9.00 22.36
CA ASN A 282 20.22 -8.08 23.11
C ASN A 282 21.07 -7.13 22.23
N SER A 283 20.72 -7.00 20.94
CA SER A 283 21.28 -6.03 19.98
C SER A 283 20.23 -5.06 19.45
N GLY A 284 18.97 -5.16 19.91
CA GLY A 284 17.86 -4.43 19.35
C GLY A 284 17.61 -4.73 17.86
N GLU A 285 16.40 -4.54 17.42
CA GLU A 285 16.10 -4.28 16.02
C GLU A 285 15.81 -2.79 15.87
N PRO A 286 16.76 -1.87 16.17
CA PRO A 286 16.47 -0.43 16.27
C PRO A 286 15.99 0.19 14.97
N TYR A 287 16.16 -0.52 13.83
CA TYR A 287 15.70 -0.11 12.51
C TYR A 287 14.32 -0.70 12.15
N LEU A 288 13.79 -1.66 12.91
CA LEU A 288 12.44 -2.21 12.75
C LEU A 288 11.51 -1.50 13.74
N ALA A 289 11.04 -0.32 13.35
CA ALA A 289 10.12 0.52 14.11
C ALA A 289 8.67 0.39 13.63
N ASP A 290 8.28 -0.78 13.13
CA ASP A 290 6.94 -1.10 12.66
C ASP A 290 5.89 -1.13 13.78
N MET A 291 6.31 -1.18 15.06
CA MET A 291 5.43 -0.96 16.21
C MET A 291 4.69 0.39 16.16
N VAL A 292 5.20 1.37 15.40
CA VAL A 292 4.51 2.65 15.14
C VAL A 292 3.11 2.44 14.56
N ALA A 293 2.86 1.32 13.87
CA ALA A 293 1.54 0.97 13.35
C ALA A 293 0.48 0.87 14.45
N ALA A 294 0.84 0.47 15.67
CA ALA A 294 -0.10 0.39 16.79
C ALA A 294 -0.73 1.76 17.12
N ALA A 295 -0.01 2.87 16.91
CA ALA A 295 -0.55 4.21 17.10
C ALA A 295 -1.68 4.54 16.12
N ALA A 296 -1.64 3.99 14.90
CA ALA A 296 -2.69 4.19 13.90
C ALA A 296 -4.04 3.54 14.31
N ALA A 297 -4.03 2.61 15.27
CA ALA A 297 -5.25 1.99 15.78
C ALA A 297 -6.15 2.98 16.55
N VAL A 298 -5.60 4.10 17.03
CA VAL A 298 -6.40 5.21 17.58
C VAL A 298 -7.35 5.72 16.50
N ILE A 299 -6.82 5.98 15.29
CA ILE A 299 -7.59 6.56 14.18
C ILE A 299 -8.55 5.53 13.60
N HIS A 300 -8.05 4.35 13.22
CA HIS A 300 -8.85 3.35 12.49
C HIS A 300 -9.74 2.48 13.38
N GLY A 301 -9.43 2.36 14.67
CA GLY A 301 -10.16 1.55 15.64
C GLY A 301 -11.04 2.41 16.55
N VAL A 302 -10.41 3.10 17.50
CA VAL A 302 -11.11 3.80 18.60
C VAL A 302 -11.94 4.98 18.09
N LEU A 303 -11.35 5.87 17.29
CA LEU A 303 -12.08 6.97 16.66
C LEU A 303 -12.88 6.50 15.44
N GLY A 304 -12.45 5.40 14.82
CA GLY A 304 -13.09 4.78 13.66
C GLY A 304 -13.16 5.69 12.44
N ILE A 305 -12.18 6.57 12.27
CA ILE A 305 -12.07 7.49 11.13
C ILE A 305 -11.49 6.70 9.95
N THR A 306 -12.26 6.61 8.88
CA THR A 306 -11.87 5.89 7.66
C THR A 306 -12.08 6.80 6.45
N PRO A 307 -11.03 7.05 5.64
CA PRO A 307 -11.20 7.76 4.38
C PRO A 307 -11.92 6.87 3.36
N THR A 308 -12.81 7.46 2.58
CA THR A 308 -13.41 6.86 1.39
C THR A 308 -12.96 7.66 0.17
N ARG A 309 -13.42 7.28 -1.02
CA ARG A 309 -13.14 8.07 -2.24
C ARG A 309 -13.64 9.52 -2.12
N ASP A 310 -14.80 9.74 -1.51
CA ASP A 310 -15.48 11.03 -1.62
C ASP A 310 -15.58 11.79 -0.29
N ARG A 311 -15.41 11.10 0.85
CA ARG A 311 -15.57 11.68 2.19
C ARG A 311 -14.76 10.95 3.25
N LEU A 312 -14.64 11.57 4.42
CA LEU A 312 -14.30 10.86 5.65
C LEU A 312 -15.56 10.25 6.25
N GLU A 313 -15.49 8.98 6.64
CA GLU A 313 -16.50 8.31 7.45
C GLU A 313 -15.95 8.09 8.86
N VAL A 314 -16.83 8.15 9.85
CA VAL A 314 -16.44 8.01 11.27
C VAL A 314 -17.44 7.10 11.95
N THR A 315 -16.96 5.96 12.45
CA THR A 315 -17.74 5.00 13.23
C THR A 315 -17.09 4.86 14.61
N PRO A 316 -17.47 5.70 15.59
CA PRO A 316 -16.73 5.82 16.84
C PRO A 316 -16.94 4.63 17.77
N HIS A 317 -15.85 4.15 18.37
CA HIS A 317 -15.83 3.10 19.39
C HIS A 317 -15.15 3.64 20.66
N LEU A 318 -15.65 4.79 21.16
CA LEU A 318 -15.11 5.41 22.37
C LEU A 318 -15.46 4.57 23.61
N PRO A 319 -14.50 4.35 24.54
CA PRO A 319 -14.81 3.79 25.84
C PRO A 319 -15.72 4.74 26.65
N ALA A 320 -16.43 4.21 27.65
CA ALA A 320 -17.41 4.96 28.42
C ALA A 320 -16.82 6.15 29.19
N ASP A 321 -15.52 6.09 29.52
CA ASP A 321 -14.78 7.17 30.17
C ASP A 321 -14.28 8.27 29.21
N TRP A 322 -14.52 8.13 27.90
CA TRP A 322 -14.22 9.12 26.86
C TRP A 322 -15.52 9.70 26.32
N PRO A 323 -16.15 10.67 27.02
CA PRO A 323 -17.43 11.24 26.59
C PRO A 323 -17.34 12.00 25.27
N ARG A 324 -16.14 12.50 24.95
CA ARG A 324 -15.86 13.27 23.73
C ARG A 324 -14.43 13.01 23.26
N ALA A 325 -14.24 13.00 21.94
CA ALA A 325 -12.94 13.01 21.30
C ALA A 325 -12.94 14.02 20.14
N GLU A 326 -11.77 14.60 19.87
CA GLU A 326 -11.55 15.50 18.75
C GLU A 326 -10.26 15.10 18.02
N ALA A 327 -10.26 15.22 16.70
CA ALA A 327 -9.09 14.97 15.87
C ALA A 327 -9.03 15.93 14.69
N GLU A 328 -7.83 16.41 14.36
CA GLU A 328 -7.58 17.07 13.08
C GLU A 328 -6.97 16.07 12.12
N VAL A 329 -7.66 15.81 11.00
CA VAL A 329 -7.26 14.81 10.01
C VAL A 329 -6.97 15.50 8.69
N LEU A 330 -5.81 15.19 8.11
CA LEU A 330 -5.46 15.60 6.77
C LEU A 330 -6.04 14.58 5.77
N TYR A 331 -6.94 15.03 4.90
CA TYR A 331 -7.59 14.20 3.88
C TYR A 331 -7.61 14.97 2.56
N LYS A 332 -6.95 14.42 1.54
CA LYS A 332 -6.78 15.04 0.21
C LYS A 332 -6.24 16.46 0.28
N GLY A 333 -5.24 16.62 1.15
CA GLY A 333 -4.56 17.88 1.39
C GLY A 333 -5.37 18.93 2.18
N ARG A 334 -6.64 18.66 2.49
CA ARG A 334 -7.47 19.51 3.33
C ARG A 334 -7.51 19.01 4.76
N ARG A 335 -7.34 19.91 5.71
CA ARG A 335 -7.53 19.57 7.13
C ARG A 335 -9.02 19.53 7.45
N HIS A 336 -9.43 18.55 8.23
CA HIS A 336 -10.79 18.40 8.72
C HIS A 336 -10.74 18.29 10.24
N HIS A 337 -11.57 19.07 10.93
CA HIS A 337 -11.79 18.93 12.35
C HIS A 337 -12.94 17.95 12.57
N VAL A 338 -12.64 16.81 13.20
CA VAL A 338 -13.60 15.77 13.54
C VAL A 338 -13.91 15.88 15.02
N THR A 339 -15.18 16.14 15.36
CA THR A 339 -15.69 16.08 16.73
C THR A 339 -16.57 14.85 16.89
N ILE A 340 -16.31 14.07 17.94
CA ILE A 340 -17.10 12.89 18.34
C ILE A 340 -17.62 13.15 19.75
N ASP A 341 -18.95 13.24 19.91
CA ASP A 341 -19.63 13.39 21.20
C ASP A 341 -20.58 12.19 21.39
N GLY A 342 -20.11 11.18 22.13
CA GLY A 342 -20.69 9.85 22.14
C GLY A 342 -20.75 9.24 20.73
N GLN A 343 -21.97 9.05 20.20
CA GLN A 343 -22.22 8.53 18.85
C GLN A 343 -22.47 9.64 17.82
N LYS A 344 -22.51 10.91 18.23
CA LYS A 344 -22.69 12.04 17.32
C LYS A 344 -21.35 12.44 16.74
N VAL A 345 -21.28 12.46 15.42
CA VAL A 345 -20.08 12.87 14.67
C VAL A 345 -20.36 14.17 13.93
N GLN A 346 -19.42 15.10 14.03
CA GLN A 346 -19.35 16.30 13.19
C GLN A 346 -17.99 16.35 12.50
N ILE A 347 -17.99 16.67 11.20
CA ILE A 347 -16.78 16.81 10.40
C ILE A 347 -16.83 18.18 9.74
N GLU A 348 -15.91 19.05 10.14
CA GLU A 348 -15.82 20.42 9.64
C GLU A 348 -14.58 20.53 8.74
N PRO A 349 -14.73 20.81 7.44
CA PRO A 349 -13.59 21.12 6.60
C PRO A 349 -12.98 22.45 7.07
N LEU A 350 -11.67 22.45 7.28
CA LEU A 350 -10.89 23.64 7.62
C LEU A 350 -10.14 24.13 6.36
N GLU A 351 -8.92 24.61 6.53
CA GLU A 351 -8.08 25.08 5.44
C GLU A 351 -7.57 23.94 4.54
N GLN A 352 -7.34 24.28 3.27
CA GLN A 352 -6.49 23.51 2.38
C GLN A 352 -5.04 23.72 2.84
N VAL A 353 -4.42 22.70 3.43
CA VAL A 353 -3.05 22.77 3.97
C VAL A 353 -2.03 22.45 2.89
N LEU A 354 -2.38 21.51 2.03
CA LEU A 354 -1.61 21.07 0.90
C LEU A 354 -2.57 21.08 -0.29
N ASP A 355 -2.33 21.92 -1.28
CA ASP A 355 -2.77 21.57 -2.62
C ASP A 355 -1.82 20.48 -3.06
N LEU A 356 -2.20 19.22 -2.82
CA LEU A 356 -1.58 18.10 -3.53
C LEU A 356 -1.91 18.40 -4.98
N PRO A 357 -0.96 18.92 -5.77
CA PRO A 357 -1.29 19.13 -7.14
C PRO A 357 -1.58 17.72 -7.63
N LEU A 358 -2.65 17.56 -8.42
CA LEU A 358 -2.71 16.45 -9.34
C LEU A 358 -1.51 16.67 -10.26
N LEU A 359 -0.33 16.31 -9.76
CA LEU A 359 0.95 16.33 -10.45
C LEU A 359 0.83 15.12 -11.33
N TRP A 360 0.25 15.35 -12.49
CA TRP A 360 0.51 14.46 -13.60
C TRP A 360 1.99 14.59 -13.85
N VAL A 361 2.72 13.54 -13.52
CA VAL A 361 4.14 13.49 -13.75
C VAL A 361 4.37 12.55 -14.92
N MET A 362 4.87 13.11 -16.03
CA MET A 362 5.42 12.31 -17.11
C MET A 362 6.90 12.08 -16.84
N ASP A 363 7.25 11.01 -16.13
CA ASP A 363 8.65 10.62 -15.93
C ASP A 363 9.03 9.51 -16.92
N TRP A 364 10.09 9.74 -17.71
CA TRP A 364 10.55 8.83 -18.78
C TRP A 364 11.97 8.28 -18.63
N ASN A 365 12.12 6.94 -18.59
CA ASN A 365 13.42 6.23 -18.57
C ASN A 365 13.61 5.65 -19.97
N LEU A 366 14.63 6.15 -20.66
CA LEU A 366 14.96 5.67 -21.98
C LEU A 366 16.08 4.64 -21.91
N GLN A 367 15.79 3.42 -22.33
CA GLN A 367 16.84 2.43 -22.58
C GLN A 367 17.25 2.46 -24.05
N ILE A 368 18.55 2.24 -24.29
CA ILE A 368 19.17 2.21 -25.62
C ILE A 368 18.67 0.96 -26.37
N GLY A 369 17.93 1.15 -27.46
CA GLY A 369 17.50 0.08 -28.35
C GLY A 369 18.54 -0.24 -29.45
N PRO A 370 18.67 -1.52 -29.88
CA PRO A 370 19.54 -1.89 -30.99
C PRO A 370 18.98 -1.31 -32.31
N GLY A 371 19.52 -0.17 -32.72
CA GLY A 371 19.08 0.53 -33.94
C GLY A 371 19.21 2.06 -33.90
N GLY A 372 19.41 2.65 -32.71
CA GLY A 372 19.46 4.10 -32.52
C GLY A 372 18.09 4.76 -32.33
N VAL A 373 17.06 3.96 -32.03
CA VAL A 373 15.74 4.45 -31.62
C VAL A 373 15.63 4.25 -30.11
N ALA A 374 15.44 5.34 -29.36
CA ALA A 374 15.18 5.28 -27.93
C ALA A 374 13.81 4.65 -27.70
N THR A 375 13.74 3.61 -26.87
CA THR A 375 12.48 2.99 -26.43
C THR A 375 12.16 3.49 -25.03
N ALA A 376 10.94 3.98 -24.83
CA ALA A 376 10.47 4.47 -23.54
C ALA A 376 9.88 3.34 -22.69
N SER A 377 10.31 3.26 -21.43
CA SER A 377 9.60 2.56 -20.36
C SER A 377 9.47 3.48 -19.14
N ASN A 378 8.38 3.34 -18.37
CA ASN A 378 8.09 4.15 -17.18
C ASN A 378 9.30 4.19 -16.20
N VAL A 379 9.60 5.37 -15.63
CA VAL A 379 10.80 5.62 -14.80
C VAL A 379 10.82 4.96 -13.44
N ASP A 380 12.03 4.54 -13.11
CA ASP A 380 12.63 4.37 -11.80
C ASP A 380 13.77 5.40 -11.66
N PHE A 381 13.69 6.36 -10.72
CA PHE A 381 14.75 7.36 -10.47
C PHE A 381 15.97 6.79 -9.73
N GLY A 382 15.99 5.48 -9.45
CA GLY A 382 17.04 4.81 -8.70
C GLY A 382 18.16 4.16 -9.53
N ASP A 383 18.05 4.10 -10.86
CA ASP A 383 19.01 3.36 -11.70
C ASP A 383 20.09 4.21 -12.39
N GLY A 384 19.97 5.55 -12.35
CA GLY A 384 20.95 6.47 -12.92
C GLY A 384 20.94 6.57 -14.45
N SER A 385 19.82 6.26 -15.12
CA SER A 385 19.68 6.41 -16.56
C SER A 385 19.43 7.87 -17.00
N SER A 386 20.00 8.27 -18.16
CA SER A 386 19.91 9.62 -18.73
C SER A 386 19.80 9.60 -20.27
N VAL A 387 19.23 10.65 -20.87
CA VAL A 387 19.15 10.80 -22.33
C VAL A 387 20.45 11.42 -22.85
N SER A 388 21.32 10.58 -23.40
CA SER A 388 22.53 10.99 -24.12
C SER A 388 22.49 10.50 -25.56
N LEU A 389 22.67 11.40 -26.53
CA LEU A 389 22.73 11.00 -27.94
C LEU A 389 24.07 10.28 -28.25
N THR A 390 23.98 9.04 -28.72
CA THR A 390 25.14 8.23 -29.15
C THR A 390 24.97 7.77 -30.59
N ASN A 391 26.06 7.76 -31.38
CA ASN A 391 26.03 7.20 -32.74
C ASN A 391 26.06 5.67 -32.69
N ARG A 392 25.65 5.01 -33.79
CA ARG A 392 25.57 3.53 -33.93
C ARG A 392 26.85 2.75 -33.60
N GLU A 393 28.00 3.40 -33.57
CA GLU A 393 29.31 2.79 -33.26
C GLU A 393 29.82 3.12 -31.83
N GLY A 394 28.97 3.70 -30.96
CA GLY A 394 29.36 4.09 -29.60
C GLY A 394 30.21 5.37 -29.53
N THR A 395 30.37 6.08 -30.65
CA THR A 395 30.98 7.42 -30.69
C THR A 395 29.93 8.51 -30.43
N ARG A 396 30.36 9.64 -29.86
CA ARG A 396 29.47 10.75 -29.43
C ARG A 396 28.73 11.36 -30.64
N ALA A 397 27.40 11.45 -30.58
CA ALA A 397 26.59 12.02 -31.67
C ALA A 397 26.66 13.56 -31.69
N ALA A 398 26.64 14.16 -32.90
CA ALA A 398 26.95 15.57 -33.14
C ALA A 398 25.80 16.55 -32.85
N SER A 399 24.54 16.13 -32.94
CA SER A 399 23.28 16.83 -32.63
C SER A 399 22.13 15.85 -32.94
N GLY A 400 20.93 16.04 -32.39
CA GLY A 400 19.81 15.15 -32.70
C GLY A 400 18.51 15.52 -31.99
N THR A 401 17.49 14.71 -32.23
CA THR A 401 16.14 14.96 -31.71
C THR A 401 15.62 13.75 -30.97
N TYR A 402 14.96 13.99 -29.85
CA TYR A 402 14.19 13.00 -29.12
C TYR A 402 12.73 13.42 -29.07
N GLN A 403 11.79 12.50 -29.25
CA GLN A 403 10.36 12.79 -29.14
C GLN A 403 9.67 11.76 -28.27
N SER A 404 8.75 12.24 -27.44
CA SER A 404 7.93 11.39 -26.63
C SER A 404 6.81 10.67 -27.40
N PRO A 405 6.47 9.42 -27.01
CA PRO A 405 5.11 8.96 -27.08
C PRO A 405 4.11 10.01 -26.62
N PRO A 406 2.98 10.09 -27.33
CA PRO A 406 1.79 10.74 -26.81
C PRO A 406 1.45 10.20 -25.43
N TYR A 407 1.16 11.09 -24.50
CA TYR A 407 0.57 10.74 -23.23
C TYR A 407 -0.83 11.31 -23.16
N ASP A 408 -1.79 10.44 -22.83
CA ASP A 408 -3.21 10.76 -22.68
C ASP A 408 -3.56 10.82 -21.19
N TRP A 409 -3.97 12.01 -20.73
CA TRP A 409 -4.33 12.32 -19.35
C TRP A 409 -5.71 11.76 -18.97
N ALA A 410 -6.42 11.11 -19.90
CA ALA A 410 -7.81 10.64 -19.83
C ALA A 410 -8.86 11.76 -19.60
N VAL A 411 -8.48 12.89 -19.03
CA VAL A 411 -9.30 14.09 -18.82
C VAL A 411 -8.62 15.32 -19.43
N PRO A 412 -9.37 16.29 -19.98
CA PRO A 412 -8.78 17.54 -20.44
C PRO A 412 -8.12 18.30 -19.28
N ALA A 413 -6.88 18.73 -19.47
CA ALA A 413 -6.11 19.51 -18.52
C ALA A 413 -5.58 20.79 -19.16
N LYS A 414 -5.48 21.85 -18.35
CA LYS A 414 -4.72 23.05 -18.68
C LYS A 414 -3.27 22.82 -18.26
N LEU A 415 -2.34 22.81 -19.20
CA LEU A 415 -0.93 22.61 -18.90
C LEU A 415 -0.38 23.86 -18.19
N ILE A 416 0.43 23.67 -17.15
CA ILE A 416 0.96 24.72 -16.27
C ILE A 416 2.44 24.96 -16.59
N ASP A 417 3.28 23.93 -16.48
CA ASP A 417 4.72 24.05 -16.66
C ASP A 417 5.34 22.77 -17.23
N LEU A 418 6.51 22.94 -17.86
CA LEU A 418 7.46 21.89 -18.17
C LEU A 418 8.65 22.08 -17.23
N THR A 419 9.02 21.07 -16.46
CA THR A 419 10.26 21.04 -15.68
C THR A 419 11.25 20.09 -16.37
N VAL A 420 12.51 20.50 -16.53
CA VAL A 420 13.57 19.72 -17.22
C VAL A 420 14.83 19.73 -16.36
N ALA A 421 15.44 18.56 -16.19
CA ALA A 421 16.77 18.39 -15.66
C ALA A 421 17.73 18.12 -16.83
N ALA A 422 18.70 19.01 -17.03
CA ALA A 422 19.59 18.97 -18.18
C ALA A 422 21.04 19.32 -17.79
N GLU A 423 22.01 18.69 -18.44
CA GLU A 423 23.40 19.13 -18.48
C GLU A 423 23.73 19.54 -19.92
N LEU A 424 23.87 20.84 -20.19
CA LEU A 424 24.00 21.33 -21.56
C LEU A 424 25.38 21.11 -22.17
N ASN A 425 26.43 21.01 -21.34
CA ASN A 425 27.81 20.76 -21.77
C ASN A 425 28.25 21.69 -22.93
N ASP A 426 28.06 23.00 -22.76
CA ASP A 426 28.30 24.06 -23.76
C ASP A 426 27.45 23.97 -25.05
N GLY A 427 26.51 23.02 -25.13
CA GLY A 427 25.51 22.94 -26.18
C GLY A 427 24.20 23.66 -25.85
N GLN A 428 23.17 23.37 -26.65
CA GLN A 428 21.83 23.95 -26.54
C GLN A 428 20.80 22.83 -26.60
N VAL A 429 19.75 22.95 -25.81
CA VAL A 429 18.58 22.08 -25.91
C VAL A 429 17.34 22.96 -26.07
N THR A 430 16.48 22.61 -27.02
CA THR A 430 15.15 23.22 -27.17
C THR A 430 14.10 22.14 -26.90
N ALA A 431 13.17 22.40 -25.98
CA ALA A 431 12.01 21.57 -25.75
C ALA A 431 10.82 22.11 -26.54
N THR A 432 10.15 21.28 -27.33
CA THR A 432 8.86 21.58 -27.96
C THR A 432 7.78 20.79 -27.24
N VAL A 433 6.86 21.47 -26.56
CA VAL A 433 5.68 20.83 -25.96
C VAL A 433 4.52 20.97 -26.91
N GLU A 434 3.91 19.85 -27.29
CA GLU A 434 2.80 19.79 -28.23
C GLU A 434 1.58 19.17 -27.57
N THR A 435 0.39 19.64 -27.94
CA THR A 435 -0.90 19.13 -27.46
C THR A 435 -1.73 18.62 -28.63
N SER A 436 -2.56 17.62 -28.38
CA SER A 436 -3.45 17.02 -29.39
C SER A 436 -4.77 16.55 -28.78
N ALA A 437 -5.71 16.16 -29.64
CA ALA A 437 -6.98 15.55 -29.28
C ALA A 437 -7.31 14.31 -30.14
N ASP A 438 -6.38 13.84 -30.96
CA ASP A 438 -6.59 12.81 -31.98
C ASP A 438 -5.41 11.81 -32.13
N GLY A 439 -4.65 11.61 -31.05
CA GLY A 439 -3.47 10.76 -31.03
C GLY A 439 -2.29 11.39 -31.79
N PHE A 440 -2.21 12.72 -31.85
CA PHE A 440 -1.23 13.48 -32.65
C PHE A 440 -1.29 13.19 -34.15
N GLN A 441 -2.47 12.92 -34.70
CA GLN A 441 -2.71 13.08 -36.13
C GLN A 441 -2.67 14.56 -36.52
N THR A 442 -3.12 15.43 -35.61
CA THR A 442 -2.96 16.88 -35.69
C THR A 442 -2.40 17.47 -34.39
N VAL A 443 -1.53 18.47 -34.52
CA VAL A 443 -1.05 19.27 -33.38
C VAL A 443 -2.00 20.43 -33.17
N ARG A 444 -2.60 20.51 -31.98
CA ARG A 444 -3.57 21.54 -31.62
C ARG A 444 -2.89 22.84 -31.19
N SER A 445 -1.89 22.74 -30.33
CA SER A 445 -1.09 23.86 -29.83
C SER A 445 0.30 23.37 -29.50
N GLN A 446 1.30 24.22 -29.71
CA GLN A 446 2.69 23.93 -29.37
C GLN A 446 3.41 25.15 -28.80
N VAL A 447 4.45 24.91 -28.01
CA VAL A 447 5.38 25.94 -27.53
C VAL A 447 6.80 25.41 -27.57
N GLU A 448 7.73 26.24 -28.02
CA GLU A 448 9.17 25.96 -28.00
C GLU A 448 9.84 26.71 -26.85
N ILE A 449 10.71 26.02 -26.13
CA ILE A 449 11.31 26.47 -24.87
C ILE A 449 12.82 26.20 -24.92
N PRO A 450 13.67 27.23 -24.85
CA PRO A 450 15.10 27.02 -24.68
C PRO A 450 15.39 26.50 -23.26
N VAL A 451 15.94 25.30 -23.18
CA VAL A 451 16.30 24.65 -21.92
C VAL A 451 17.62 25.24 -21.40
N ARG A 452 17.71 25.39 -20.09
CA ARG A 452 18.85 25.91 -19.34
C ARG A 452 19.50 24.78 -18.58
N ASP A 453 20.78 24.93 -18.34
CA ASP A 453 21.58 23.99 -17.55
C ASP A 453 21.04 23.85 -16.12
N GLY A 454 21.08 22.63 -15.59
CA GLY A 454 20.50 22.24 -14.30
C GLY A 454 19.00 21.92 -14.36
N VAL A 455 18.33 21.98 -13.20
CA VAL A 455 16.89 21.71 -13.06
C VAL A 455 16.09 23.01 -13.14
N ASN A 456 15.25 23.14 -14.16
CA ASN A 456 14.52 24.37 -14.45
C ASN A 456 13.06 24.09 -14.79
N SER A 457 12.15 24.96 -14.34
CA SER A 457 10.73 24.93 -14.69
C SER A 457 10.35 26.09 -15.62
N TYR A 458 9.53 25.80 -16.61
CA TYR A 458 9.14 26.69 -17.71
C TYR A 458 7.61 26.77 -17.80
N PRO A 459 7.01 27.97 -17.70
CA PRO A 459 5.57 28.10 -17.81
C PRO A 459 5.09 27.76 -19.22
N LEU A 460 3.94 27.08 -19.30
CA LEU A 460 3.28 26.64 -20.53
C LEU A 460 2.09 27.53 -20.91
N ASP A 461 2.05 28.77 -20.41
CA ASP A 461 0.98 29.75 -20.65
C ASP A 461 0.72 30.05 -22.14
N ALA A 462 1.70 29.80 -23.00
CA ALA A 462 1.58 29.97 -24.45
C ALA A 462 0.74 28.87 -25.12
N LEU A 463 0.50 27.74 -24.44
CA LEU A 463 -0.36 26.68 -24.96
C LEU A 463 -1.83 27.07 -24.86
N GLN A 464 -2.55 26.90 -25.98
CA GLN A 464 -3.94 27.30 -26.07
C GLN A 464 -4.90 26.22 -25.57
N GLY A 465 -5.77 26.62 -24.63
CA GLY A 465 -6.89 25.82 -24.18
C GLY A 465 -6.47 24.65 -23.30
N VAL A 466 -7.31 23.61 -23.33
CA VAL A 466 -7.19 22.42 -22.49
C VAL A 466 -6.98 21.23 -23.38
N SER A 467 -6.03 20.38 -23.06
CA SER A 467 -5.69 19.21 -23.86
C SER A 467 -5.81 17.95 -23.04
N ARG A 468 -6.20 16.86 -23.71
CA ARG A 468 -6.18 15.52 -23.14
C ARG A 468 -4.87 14.81 -23.46
N GLU A 469 -4.24 15.16 -24.58
CA GLU A 469 -2.99 14.53 -25.02
C GLU A 469 -1.85 15.55 -25.07
N VAL A 470 -0.66 15.12 -24.66
CA VAL A 470 0.57 15.91 -24.70
C VAL A 470 1.75 15.06 -25.15
N ARG A 471 2.73 15.66 -25.81
CA ARG A 471 4.05 15.08 -26.05
C ARG A 471 5.12 16.15 -26.01
N VAL A 472 6.36 15.74 -25.75
CA VAL A 472 7.53 16.63 -25.70
C VAL A 472 8.58 16.15 -26.70
N ARG A 473 9.10 17.07 -27.49
CA ARG A 473 10.28 16.87 -28.32
C ARG A 473 11.45 17.65 -27.72
N PHE A 474 12.64 17.07 -27.68
CA PHE A 474 13.89 17.76 -27.37
C PHE A 474 14.77 17.77 -28.61
N ASP A 475 15.22 18.95 -28.99
CA ASP A 475 16.20 19.19 -30.05
C ASP A 475 17.52 19.55 -29.38
N LEU A 476 18.51 18.65 -29.46
CA LEU A 476 19.80 18.78 -28.78
C LEU A 476 20.88 19.16 -29.80
N VAL A 477 21.52 20.31 -29.58
CA VAL A 477 22.57 20.86 -30.42
C VAL A 477 23.86 20.93 -29.61
N ARG A 478 24.95 20.41 -30.15
CA ARG A 478 26.25 20.44 -29.48
C ARG A 478 26.95 21.79 -29.70
N GLY A 479 27.70 22.24 -28.69
CA GLY A 479 28.52 23.45 -28.76
C GLY A 479 29.77 23.25 -29.61
N ASN A 480 30.80 22.60 -29.05
CA ASN A 480 32.02 22.20 -29.77
C ASN A 480 32.11 20.68 -29.94
N GLU A 481 32.84 20.25 -30.97
CA GLU A 481 33.14 18.81 -31.19
C GLU A 481 33.98 18.16 -30.07
N ALA A 482 34.62 18.94 -29.19
CA ALA A 482 35.42 18.43 -28.08
C ALA A 482 34.60 18.17 -26.80
N ASP A 483 33.52 18.93 -26.58
CA ASP A 483 32.77 18.95 -25.31
C ASP A 483 31.72 17.82 -25.27
N PRO A 484 31.34 17.28 -24.10
CA PRO A 484 30.27 16.28 -24.03
C PRO A 484 28.98 16.76 -24.70
N SER A 485 28.16 15.84 -25.23
CA SER A 485 26.86 16.25 -25.78
C SER A 485 25.92 16.72 -24.66
N PRO A 486 24.92 17.57 -24.95
CA PRO A 486 23.88 17.87 -23.98
C PRO A 486 23.17 16.58 -23.53
N VAL A 487 22.85 16.51 -22.24
CA VAL A 487 22.16 15.40 -21.59
C VAL A 487 20.86 15.90 -21.00
N ILE A 488 19.80 15.11 -21.12
CA ILE A 488 18.53 15.33 -20.41
C ILE A 488 18.34 14.17 -19.44
N ASP A 489 18.40 14.45 -18.14
CA ASP A 489 18.22 13.42 -17.10
C ASP A 489 16.75 13.08 -16.92
N GLY A 490 15.86 14.05 -17.15
CA GLY A 490 14.43 13.84 -17.07
C GLY A 490 13.65 15.13 -17.34
N PHE A 491 12.35 14.99 -17.53
CA PHE A 491 11.43 16.12 -17.59
C PHE A 491 10.08 15.75 -16.96
N ARG A 492 9.26 16.76 -16.69
CA ARG A 492 7.91 16.65 -16.11
C ARG A 492 7.02 17.71 -16.74
N ILE A 493 5.79 17.35 -17.12
CA ILE A 493 4.76 18.33 -17.49
C ILE A 493 3.69 18.36 -16.42
N THR A 494 3.45 19.52 -15.82
CA THR A 494 2.37 19.73 -14.86
C THR A 494 1.13 20.26 -15.57
N GLY A 495 -0.06 19.83 -15.15
CA GLY A 495 -1.32 20.33 -15.70
C GLY A 495 -2.48 20.23 -14.70
N GLU A 496 -3.39 21.20 -14.75
CA GLU A 496 -4.60 21.24 -13.94
C GLU A 496 -5.77 20.62 -14.70
N PRO A 497 -6.40 19.55 -14.18
CA PRO A 497 -7.58 18.99 -14.81
C PRO A 497 -8.73 19.99 -14.79
N VAL A 498 -9.42 20.13 -15.91
CA VAL A 498 -10.63 20.94 -15.98
C VAL A 498 -11.75 20.16 -15.33
N LYS A 499 -12.40 20.74 -14.31
CA LYS A 499 -13.62 20.16 -13.74
C LYS A 499 -14.63 19.97 -14.86
N GLN A 500 -14.93 18.72 -15.20
CA GLN A 500 -16.10 18.42 -16.01
C GLN A 500 -17.32 18.67 -15.12
N GLU A 501 -18.19 19.58 -15.52
CA GLU A 501 -19.52 19.64 -14.91
C GLU A 501 -20.18 18.26 -15.07
N PRO A 502 -20.86 17.75 -14.04
CA PRO A 502 -21.55 16.48 -14.15
C PRO A 502 -22.50 16.55 -15.34
N ARG A 503 -22.40 15.57 -16.25
CA ARG A 503 -23.41 15.39 -17.29
C ARG A 503 -24.74 15.14 -16.58
N GLU A 504 -25.70 16.03 -16.82
CA GLU A 504 -27.09 15.91 -16.35
C GLU A 504 -27.73 14.57 -16.75
#